data_AF-A0A7C7EE18-F1
#
_entry.id   AF-A0A7C7EE18-F1
#
_cell.length_a   1.000
_cell.length_b   1.000
_cell.length_c   1.000
_cell.angle_alpha   90.00
_cell.angle_beta   90.00
_cell.angle_gamma   90.00
#
_symmetry.space_group_name_H-M   'P 1'
#
loop_
_entity.id
_entity.type
_entity.pdbx_description
1 polymer ?
#
loop_
_entity_poly.entity_id
_entity_poly.type
_entity_poly.pdbx_seq_one_letter_code
_entity_poly.pdbx_strand_id
1 'polypeptide(L)'
;MKHFHVVNLLKQIANVPDSASGISILEYNSLEECESKVRELYNTVPANPFFTYEWLYLWKKYFAPKAKVKVLVIQDNGKTIGFLPLVYRNIPLLFTTVFQFMGTYKSNYLCIPAAECSKRKVYDEVFRYFKAYRRGAILQIEGVNDSTTDYSILVEKQDAHKLVKGYRFFQFSCPYINLEGSWDELFKKHYSKSKRRSRLNGFEEKLEYTGKVQFIRICDEKSYAAYGDLLEQTFAIHRLRFRNEWNSSRYSEDAYSGFYRELFREYARMGLLDMSLICIDGIVVSFSLAFRQGKTLIGYIPGFYIPFKCFSLGHVHLMKLFRHLLNENDISCFDLSLGNQEYKERWADGHTYNYSFLFRFGNNPFTLASAFFMKQLMEFRAAARKRGWNEKVKWLLARIRKIKTEKSFLDEEGFLVDCSEKPISWTSEKEYTLKELLLMPLCIQTFVLKQIYGGKKISFLYQGSNLAGIKAVDDQEEIIYQYIQGKIRREKMNDRRTRHFRIKHEYKERPA
;
A
#
# COMPACT_ATOMS: atom_id res chain seq x y z
N MET A 1 48.16 6.40 14.36
CA MET A 1 46.68 6.22 14.47
C MET A 1 45.97 5.84 13.15
N LYS A 2 46.63 5.76 11.98
CA LYS A 2 46.04 5.28 10.71
C LYS A 2 46.33 3.80 10.36
N HIS A 3 46.90 3.04 11.28
CA HIS A 3 47.22 1.60 11.08
C HIS A 3 46.34 0.63 11.89
N PHE A 4 45.48 1.14 12.79
CA PHE A 4 44.59 0.32 13.60
C PHE A 4 43.20 0.07 12.97
N HIS A 5 42.85 0.77 11.89
CA HIS A 5 41.56 0.61 11.20
C HIS A 5 41.57 -0.46 10.09
N VAL A 6 42.74 -0.81 9.54
CA VAL A 6 42.83 -1.83 8.47
C VAL A 6 42.84 -3.25 9.04
N VAL A 7 43.33 -3.43 10.27
CA VAL A 7 43.45 -4.75 10.90
C VAL A 7 42.11 -5.31 11.41
N ASN A 8 41.12 -4.44 11.67
CA ASN A 8 39.77 -4.88 12.06
C ASN A 8 38.83 -5.15 10.88
N LEU A 9 39.14 -4.68 9.66
CA LEU A 9 38.33 -4.97 8.47
C LEU A 9 38.53 -6.41 7.95
N LEU A 10 39.62 -7.08 8.37
CA LEU A 10 40.03 -8.40 7.88
C LEU A 10 39.58 -9.59 8.77
N LYS A 11 38.78 -9.38 9.82
CA LYS A 11 38.45 -10.42 10.82
C LYS A 11 37.00 -10.93 10.85
N GLN A 12 36.19 -10.73 9.80
CA GLN A 12 34.86 -11.37 9.70
C GLN A 12 34.54 -11.94 8.31
N ILE A 13 35.54 -12.41 7.58
CA ILE A 13 35.28 -13.24 6.40
C ILE A 13 35.11 -14.68 6.90
N ALA A 14 33.86 -15.13 7.05
CA ALA A 14 33.58 -16.55 7.01
C ALA A 14 33.82 -17.01 5.56
N ASN A 15 35.08 -17.13 5.16
CA ASN A 15 35.45 -17.74 3.90
C ASN A 15 34.90 -19.16 3.98
N VAL A 16 33.83 -19.45 3.24
CA VAL A 16 33.43 -20.80 2.90
C VAL A 16 34.45 -21.25 1.86
N PRO A 17 35.51 -22.01 2.20
CA PRO A 17 36.47 -22.43 1.21
C PRO A 17 35.90 -23.73 0.65
N ASP A 18 35.25 -23.65 -0.51
CA ASP A 18 35.15 -24.82 -1.37
C ASP A 18 35.82 -24.47 -2.70
N SER A 19 37.10 -24.85 -2.80
CA SER A 19 37.99 -24.62 -3.93
C SER A 19 37.55 -25.34 -5.22
N ALA A 20 36.37 -25.96 -5.23
CA ALA A 20 35.81 -26.63 -6.40
C ALA A 20 34.71 -25.83 -7.13
N SER A 21 34.07 -24.83 -6.51
CA SER A 21 32.91 -24.12 -7.11
C SER A 21 33.13 -22.64 -7.40
N GLY A 22 34.18 -22.01 -6.85
CA GLY A 22 34.45 -20.57 -7.00
C GLY A 22 33.43 -19.67 -6.29
N ILE A 23 32.47 -20.24 -5.55
CA ILE A 23 31.42 -19.49 -4.84
C ILE A 23 31.87 -19.17 -3.41
N SER A 24 31.64 -17.94 -2.96
CA SER A 24 31.89 -17.51 -1.58
C SER A 24 30.71 -16.71 -1.00
N ILE A 25 30.57 -16.75 0.33
CA ILE A 25 29.65 -15.87 1.07
C ILE A 25 30.46 -14.88 1.89
N LEU A 26 30.19 -13.59 1.70
CA LEU A 26 30.69 -12.51 2.54
C LEU A 26 29.61 -12.09 3.54
N GLU A 27 29.98 -11.96 4.81
CA GLU A 27 29.09 -11.53 5.88
C GLU A 27 29.32 -10.05 6.24
N TYR A 28 28.23 -9.29 6.33
CA TYR A 28 28.24 -7.89 6.77
C TYR A 28 27.26 -7.67 7.92
N ASN A 29 27.53 -6.72 8.81
CA ASN A 29 26.67 -6.44 9.97
C ASN A 29 25.72 -5.25 9.74
N SER A 30 25.92 -4.54 8.64
CA SER A 30 25.07 -3.45 8.18
C SER A 30 24.89 -3.53 6.66
N LEU A 31 23.87 -2.84 6.14
CA LEU A 31 23.61 -2.81 4.69
C LEU A 31 24.62 -1.88 4.01
N GLU A 32 24.99 -0.81 4.70
CA GLU A 32 25.91 0.24 4.30
C GLU A 32 27.31 -0.31 3.99
N GLU A 33 27.81 -1.26 4.80
CA GLU A 33 29.11 -1.92 4.57
C GLU A 33 29.20 -2.63 3.20
N CYS A 34 28.07 -3.05 2.63
CA CYS A 34 28.01 -3.80 1.39
C CYS A 34 27.27 -3.08 0.26
N GLU A 35 27.04 -1.76 0.39
CA GLU A 35 26.27 -0.96 -0.56
C GLU A 35 26.79 -1.13 -2.00
N SER A 36 28.09 -1.00 -2.22
CA SER A 36 28.70 -1.14 -3.55
C SER A 36 28.43 -2.51 -4.18
N LYS A 37 28.46 -3.58 -3.37
CA LYS A 37 28.21 -4.96 -3.82
C LYS A 37 26.73 -5.22 -4.11
N VAL A 38 25.84 -4.67 -3.29
CA VAL A 38 24.40 -4.74 -3.54
C VAL A 38 24.03 -3.99 -4.82
N ARG A 39 24.59 -2.79 -5.02
CA ARG A 39 24.35 -1.98 -6.21
C ARG A 39 24.94 -2.59 -7.48
N GLU A 40 26.06 -3.29 -7.40
CA GLU A 40 26.65 -4.05 -8.52
C GLU A 40 25.63 -5.00 -9.15
N LEU A 41 24.74 -5.59 -8.33
CA LEU A 41 23.72 -6.52 -8.80
C LEU A 41 22.65 -5.85 -9.67
N TYR A 42 22.37 -4.55 -9.49
CA TYR A 42 21.36 -3.83 -10.29
C TYR A 42 21.73 -3.72 -11.76
N ASN A 43 23.02 -3.84 -12.09
CA ASN A 43 23.49 -3.86 -13.47
C ASN A 43 23.15 -5.17 -14.20
N THR A 44 22.82 -6.23 -13.45
CA THR A 44 22.60 -7.57 -14.02
C THR A 44 21.21 -8.13 -13.75
N VAL A 45 20.46 -7.54 -12.81
CA VAL A 45 19.13 -7.98 -12.40
C VAL A 45 18.19 -6.79 -12.32
N PRO A 46 17.01 -6.82 -12.96
CA PRO A 46 15.97 -5.81 -12.73
C PRO A 46 15.70 -5.67 -11.24
N ALA A 47 15.80 -4.44 -10.74
CA ALA A 47 15.63 -4.18 -9.32
C ALA A 47 14.21 -4.58 -8.86
N ASN A 48 14.13 -5.44 -7.85
CA ASN A 48 12.89 -5.63 -7.11
C ASN A 48 12.68 -4.38 -6.25
N PRO A 49 11.60 -3.60 -6.43
CA PRO A 49 11.37 -2.35 -5.71
C PRO A 49 11.18 -2.54 -4.19
N PHE A 50 11.13 -3.77 -3.69
CA PHE A 50 11.07 -4.05 -2.26
C PHE A 50 12.40 -4.57 -1.68
N PHE A 51 13.44 -4.67 -2.52
CA PHE A 51 14.78 -5.13 -2.17
C PHE A 51 15.90 -4.25 -2.76
N THR A 52 15.57 -3.03 -3.16
CA THR A 52 16.59 -2.01 -3.42
C THR A 52 17.31 -1.63 -2.13
N TYR A 53 18.51 -1.08 -2.26
CA TYR A 53 19.30 -0.59 -1.16
C TYR A 53 18.54 0.54 -0.47
N GLU A 54 17.97 1.45 -1.27
CA GLU A 54 17.14 2.56 -0.85
C GLU A 54 15.98 2.08 0.03
N TRP A 55 15.22 1.08 -0.42
CA TRP A 55 14.11 0.52 0.35
C TRP A 55 14.57 -0.06 1.67
N LEU A 56 15.62 -0.89 1.65
CA LEU A 56 16.08 -1.63 2.82
C LEU A 56 16.73 -0.70 3.85
N TYR A 57 17.52 0.28 3.38
CA TYR A 57 18.13 1.33 4.18
C TYR A 57 17.05 2.18 4.86
N LEU A 58 16.13 2.75 4.09
CA LEU A 58 15.04 3.57 4.62
C LEU A 58 14.11 2.75 5.53
N TRP A 59 13.87 1.47 5.20
CA TRP A 59 13.07 0.60 6.04
C TRP A 59 13.70 0.40 7.41
N LYS A 60 15.01 0.18 7.46
CA LYS A 60 15.73 0.07 8.73
C LYS A 60 15.70 1.39 9.49
N LYS A 61 15.97 2.51 8.83
CA LYS A 61 15.93 3.86 9.42
C LYS A 61 14.59 4.16 10.09
N TYR A 62 13.47 3.92 9.39
CA TYR A 62 12.15 4.35 9.85
C TYR A 62 11.34 3.28 10.58
N PHE A 63 11.36 2.02 10.12
CA PHE A 63 10.50 0.97 10.69
C PHE A 63 11.21 0.08 11.70
N ALA A 64 12.54 -0.07 11.60
CA ALA A 64 13.28 -1.04 12.39
C ALA A 64 14.67 -0.55 12.85
N PRO A 65 14.78 0.65 13.48
CA PRO A 65 16.08 1.25 13.80
C PRO A 65 16.93 0.35 14.70
N LYS A 66 16.28 -0.36 15.64
CA LYS A 66 16.93 -1.27 16.59
C LYS A 66 17.12 -2.71 16.09
N ALA A 67 16.72 -3.04 14.86
CA ALA A 67 16.87 -4.40 14.35
C ALA A 67 18.36 -4.78 14.20
N LYS A 68 18.73 -6.01 14.55
CA LYS A 68 20.07 -6.52 14.29
C LYS A 68 20.12 -7.03 12.85
N VAL A 69 21.07 -6.52 12.08
CA VAL A 69 21.21 -6.84 10.65
C VAL A 69 22.35 -7.82 10.43
N LYS A 70 22.18 -8.67 9.43
CA LYS A 70 23.21 -9.52 8.86
C LYS A 70 22.94 -9.58 7.36
N VAL A 71 23.87 -9.14 6.53
CA VAL A 71 23.75 -9.27 5.08
C VAL A 71 24.72 -10.35 4.61
N LEU A 72 24.22 -11.31 3.85
CA LEU A 72 25.04 -12.31 3.17
C LEU A 72 25.14 -11.90 1.71
N VAL A 73 26.34 -11.61 1.21
CA VAL A 73 26.60 -11.37 -0.21
C VAL A 73 27.20 -12.63 -0.80
N ILE A 74 26.58 -13.17 -1.84
CA ILE A 74 27.01 -14.39 -2.52
C ILE A 74 27.76 -13.97 -3.77
N GLN A 75 28.99 -14.45 -3.90
CA GLN A 75 29.84 -14.19 -5.05
C GLN A 75 30.16 -15.48 -5.80
N ASP A 76 30.27 -15.41 -7.12
CA ASP A 76 30.80 -16.45 -7.99
C ASP A 76 32.03 -15.85 -8.68
N ASN A 77 33.21 -16.40 -8.39
CA ASN A 77 34.50 -15.91 -8.89
C ASN A 77 34.71 -14.40 -8.63
N GLY A 78 34.32 -13.92 -7.44
CA GLY A 78 34.47 -12.53 -7.00
C GLY A 78 33.40 -11.55 -7.51
N LYS A 79 32.51 -11.98 -8.41
CA LYS A 79 31.35 -11.19 -8.89
C LYS A 79 30.12 -11.46 -8.04
N THR A 80 29.40 -10.42 -7.65
CA THR A 80 28.16 -10.58 -6.85
C THR A 80 27.06 -11.20 -7.71
N ILE A 81 26.53 -12.35 -7.27
CA ILE A 81 25.43 -13.07 -7.96
C ILE A 81 24.11 -13.05 -7.19
N GLY A 82 24.13 -12.64 -5.93
CA GLY A 82 22.93 -12.40 -5.13
C GLY A 82 23.27 -11.96 -3.70
N PHE A 83 22.25 -11.54 -2.95
CA PHE A 83 22.42 -11.23 -1.53
C PHE A 83 21.18 -11.56 -0.70
N LEU A 84 21.37 -11.81 0.60
CA LEU A 84 20.29 -11.98 1.57
C LEU A 84 20.38 -10.88 2.63
N PRO A 85 19.47 -9.90 2.58
CA PRO A 85 19.40 -8.87 3.60
C PRO A 85 18.58 -9.42 4.78
N LEU A 86 19.23 -9.83 5.87
CA LEU A 86 18.57 -10.45 7.01
C LEU A 86 18.52 -9.51 8.21
N VAL A 87 17.40 -9.57 8.93
CA VAL A 87 17.33 -9.21 10.35
C VAL A 87 17.27 -10.48 11.17
N TYR A 88 17.81 -10.43 12.39
CA TYR A 88 17.73 -11.56 13.30
C TYR A 88 17.33 -11.16 14.71
N ARG A 89 16.66 -12.10 15.39
CA ARG A 89 16.35 -12.02 16.81
C ARG A 89 16.74 -13.31 17.50
N ASN A 90 17.31 -13.17 18.69
CA ASN A 90 17.58 -14.30 19.56
C ASN A 90 16.33 -14.58 20.39
N ILE A 91 16.02 -15.85 20.59
CA ILE A 91 15.02 -16.34 21.54
C ILE A 91 15.82 -17.05 22.64
N PRO A 92 16.28 -16.32 23.68
CA PRO A 92 17.23 -16.85 24.64
C PRO A 92 16.72 -18.10 25.36
N LEU A 93 15.43 -18.10 25.74
CA LEU A 93 14.79 -19.23 26.41
C LEU A 93 14.84 -20.54 25.61
N LEU A 94 14.95 -20.44 24.28
CA LEU A 94 14.96 -21.60 23.39
C LEU A 94 16.29 -21.74 22.62
N PHE A 95 17.34 -21.01 23.04
CA PHE A 95 18.67 -21.00 22.42
C PHE A 95 18.63 -20.92 20.88
N THR A 96 17.64 -20.21 20.35
CA THR A 96 17.30 -20.21 18.92
C THR A 96 17.44 -18.82 18.34
N THR A 97 18.04 -18.72 17.16
CA THR A 97 18.09 -17.47 16.41
C THR A 97 17.14 -17.55 15.24
N VAL A 98 16.24 -16.57 15.11
CA VAL A 98 15.32 -16.46 13.98
C VAL A 98 15.82 -15.39 13.04
N PHE A 99 16.08 -15.77 11.79
CA PHE A 99 16.44 -14.89 10.69
C PHE A 99 15.21 -14.65 9.81
N GLN A 100 15.00 -13.41 9.40
CA GLN A 100 13.95 -12.95 8.50
C GLN A 100 14.54 -11.97 7.50
N PHE A 101 13.93 -11.80 6.33
CA PHE A 101 14.36 -10.73 5.44
C PHE A 101 14.10 -9.34 6.03
N MET A 102 15.02 -8.41 5.75
CA MET A 102 14.75 -6.98 5.89
C MET A 102 13.53 -6.61 5.03
N GLY A 103 12.76 -5.59 5.44
CA GLY A 103 11.54 -5.20 4.71
C GLY A 103 10.29 -6.01 5.06
N THR A 104 10.40 -7.11 5.82
CA THR A 104 9.25 -7.90 6.27
C THR A 104 8.14 -7.00 6.87
N TYR A 105 6.89 -7.33 6.57
CA TYR A 105 5.66 -6.58 6.88
C TYR A 105 5.40 -5.30 6.08
N LYS A 106 6.37 -4.82 5.28
CA LYS A 106 6.20 -3.66 4.38
C LYS A 106 6.38 -3.98 2.91
N SER A 107 7.22 -4.96 2.61
CA SER A 107 7.48 -5.48 1.28
C SER A 107 6.43 -6.52 0.87
N ASN A 108 5.98 -6.49 -0.40
CA ASN A 108 4.95 -7.42 -0.89
C ASN A 108 5.53 -8.67 -1.57
N TYR A 109 6.67 -8.57 -2.26
CA TYR A 109 7.29 -9.70 -2.97
C TYR A 109 8.76 -9.81 -2.59
N LEU A 110 9.07 -10.64 -1.61
CA LEU A 110 10.41 -10.79 -1.03
C LEU A 110 11.13 -12.02 -1.64
N CYS A 111 11.29 -12.01 -2.95
CA CYS A 111 12.10 -12.98 -3.69
C CYS A 111 13.57 -12.56 -3.67
N ILE A 112 14.49 -13.52 -3.57
CA ILE A 112 15.90 -13.24 -3.42
C ILE A 112 16.41 -12.36 -4.59
N PRO A 113 17.13 -11.27 -4.31
CA PRO A 113 17.76 -10.48 -5.35
C PRO A 113 18.94 -11.29 -5.92
N ALA A 114 18.69 -11.95 -7.05
CA ALA A 114 19.66 -12.71 -7.84
C ALA A 114 19.13 -12.87 -9.28
N ALA A 115 20.04 -12.99 -10.25
CA ALA A 115 19.67 -13.29 -11.63
C ALA A 115 19.01 -14.68 -11.71
N GLU A 116 18.05 -14.89 -12.63
CA GLU A 116 17.32 -16.16 -12.71
C GLU A 116 18.25 -17.38 -12.87
N CYS A 117 19.25 -17.26 -13.74
CA CYS A 117 20.26 -18.31 -13.95
C CYS A 117 21.10 -18.62 -12.69
N SER A 118 21.13 -17.71 -11.71
CA SER A 118 21.93 -17.84 -10.48
C SER A 118 21.10 -18.19 -9.25
N LYS A 119 19.77 -18.03 -9.26
CA LYS A 119 18.91 -18.24 -8.09
C LYS A 119 19.12 -19.58 -7.42
N ARG A 120 19.16 -20.67 -8.21
CA ARG A 120 19.43 -22.02 -7.71
C ARG A 120 20.75 -22.08 -6.94
N LYS A 121 21.85 -21.63 -7.55
CA LYS A 121 23.18 -21.60 -6.95
C LYS A 121 23.18 -20.81 -5.64
N VAL A 122 22.56 -19.63 -5.65
CA VAL A 122 22.47 -18.75 -4.47
C VAL A 122 21.72 -19.45 -3.33
N TYR A 123 20.55 -20.04 -3.59
CA TYR A 123 19.80 -20.77 -2.56
C TYR A 123 20.55 -21.98 -2.03
N ASP A 124 21.22 -22.74 -2.91
CA ASP A 124 22.03 -23.89 -2.51
C ASP A 124 23.14 -23.48 -1.54
N GLU A 125 23.85 -22.39 -1.84
CA GLU A 125 24.91 -21.85 -1.00
C GLU A 125 24.39 -21.32 0.33
N VAL A 126 23.28 -20.59 0.32
CA VAL A 126 22.63 -20.13 1.55
C VAL A 126 22.28 -21.30 2.45
N PHE A 127 21.62 -22.32 1.90
CA PHE A 127 21.23 -23.47 2.71
C PHE A 127 22.43 -24.26 3.22
N ARG A 128 23.51 -24.37 2.43
CA ARG A 128 24.79 -24.97 2.87
C ARG A 128 25.38 -24.18 4.03
N TYR A 129 25.46 -22.86 3.89
CA TYR A 129 25.96 -21.96 4.92
C TYR A 129 25.17 -22.07 6.23
N PHE A 130 23.83 -22.04 6.17
CA PHE A 130 23.00 -22.17 7.38
C PHE A 130 23.17 -23.54 8.05
N LYS A 131 23.29 -24.63 7.27
CA LYS A 131 23.56 -25.98 7.80
C LYS A 131 24.93 -26.07 8.50
N ALA A 132 25.95 -25.43 7.95
CA ALA A 132 27.32 -25.47 8.47
C ALA A 132 27.50 -24.56 9.70
N TYR A 133 27.08 -23.30 9.60
CA TYR A 133 27.49 -22.25 10.55
C TYR A 133 26.36 -21.67 11.40
N ARG A 134 25.10 -22.06 11.16
CA ARG A 134 23.93 -21.56 11.89
C ARG A 134 23.05 -22.71 12.39
N ARG A 135 23.69 -23.75 12.94
CA ARG A 135 22.99 -24.85 13.62
C ARG A 135 22.17 -24.30 14.79
N GLY A 136 20.89 -24.67 14.88
CA GLY A 136 19.94 -24.12 15.85
C GLY A 136 19.24 -22.83 15.41
N ALA A 137 19.42 -22.41 14.15
CA ALA A 137 18.70 -21.28 13.58
C ALA A 137 17.41 -21.68 12.87
N ILE A 138 16.51 -20.72 12.77
CA ILE A 138 15.31 -20.77 11.93
C ILE A 138 15.43 -19.65 10.89
N LEU A 139 15.36 -19.99 9.61
CA LEU A 139 15.24 -19.03 8.52
C LEU A 139 13.77 -18.95 8.11
N GLN A 140 13.19 -17.78 8.26
CA GLN A 140 11.84 -17.50 7.80
C GLN A 140 11.91 -16.60 6.56
N ILE A 141 11.34 -17.10 5.46
CA ILE A 141 11.22 -16.40 4.19
C ILE A 141 9.72 -16.10 4.00
N GLU A 142 9.34 -14.83 3.87
CA GLU A 142 7.94 -14.42 3.66
C GLU A 142 7.76 -13.84 2.26
N GLY A 143 6.53 -13.67 1.78
CA GLY A 143 6.23 -12.91 0.57
C GLY A 143 6.80 -13.51 -0.73
N VAL A 144 6.91 -14.84 -0.83
CA VAL A 144 7.39 -15.51 -2.05
C VAL A 144 6.19 -15.84 -2.93
N ASN A 145 6.16 -15.30 -4.13
CA ASN A 145 5.06 -15.52 -5.08
C ASN A 145 5.28 -16.82 -5.86
N ASP A 146 4.23 -17.62 -6.08
CA ASP A 146 4.33 -18.92 -6.75
C ASP A 146 4.53 -18.87 -8.26
N SER A 147 4.45 -17.69 -8.88
CA SER A 147 4.91 -17.49 -10.27
C SER A 147 6.43 -17.42 -10.40
N THR A 148 7.19 -17.39 -9.30
CA THR A 148 8.64 -17.17 -9.31
C THR A 148 9.44 -18.46 -9.16
N THR A 149 10.66 -18.49 -9.71
CA THR A 149 11.61 -19.59 -9.52
C THR A 149 11.96 -19.82 -8.04
N ASP A 150 11.97 -18.76 -7.23
CA ASP A 150 12.19 -18.82 -5.78
C ASP A 150 11.23 -19.80 -5.11
N TYR A 151 9.95 -19.73 -5.49
CA TYR A 151 8.94 -20.63 -4.95
C TYR A 151 9.28 -22.09 -5.24
N SER A 152 9.56 -22.43 -6.50
CA SER A 152 9.90 -23.78 -6.92
C SER A 152 11.13 -24.32 -6.18
N ILE A 153 12.19 -23.51 -6.08
CA ILE A 153 13.41 -23.87 -5.36
C ILE A 153 13.11 -24.12 -3.87
N LEU A 154 12.33 -23.25 -3.22
CA LEU A 154 12.01 -23.37 -1.80
C LEU A 154 11.10 -24.55 -1.49
N VAL A 155 10.20 -24.92 -2.41
CA VAL A 155 9.38 -26.14 -2.32
C VAL A 155 10.28 -27.38 -2.34
N GLU A 156 11.21 -27.47 -3.29
CA GLU A 156 12.16 -28.59 -3.33
C GLU A 156 13.03 -28.66 -2.07
N LYS A 157 13.50 -27.51 -1.56
CA LYS A 157 14.28 -27.45 -0.30
C LYS A 157 13.47 -27.87 0.92
N GLN A 158 12.16 -27.63 0.91
CA GLN A 158 11.27 -28.09 1.97
C GLN A 158 11.17 -29.62 1.96
N ASP A 159 11.04 -30.22 0.78
CA ASP A 159 10.78 -31.65 0.61
C ASP A 159 12.07 -32.50 0.71
N ALA A 160 13.25 -31.86 0.74
CA ALA A 160 14.55 -32.52 0.93
C ALA A 160 14.69 -33.09 2.37
N HIS A 161 14.15 -34.29 2.57
CA HIS A 161 14.18 -35.05 3.82
C HIS A 161 15.60 -35.46 4.23
N LYS A 162 16.10 -34.89 5.35
CA LYS A 162 16.97 -35.54 6.37
C LYS A 162 17.50 -34.57 7.44
N LEU A 163 17.76 -33.30 7.10
CA LEU A 163 18.42 -32.34 8.02
C LEU A 163 17.79 -30.94 8.06
N VAL A 164 16.91 -30.61 7.12
CA VAL A 164 16.13 -29.38 7.10
C VAL A 164 14.68 -29.79 7.09
N LYS A 165 13.89 -29.28 8.04
CA LYS A 165 12.43 -29.42 7.99
C LYS A 165 11.88 -28.07 7.56
N GLY A 166 11.34 -28.02 6.34
CA GLY A 166 10.64 -26.87 5.81
C GLY A 166 9.15 -26.92 6.14
N TYR A 167 8.53 -25.76 6.27
CA TYR A 167 7.08 -25.61 6.28
C TYR A 167 6.70 -24.48 5.33
N ARG A 168 5.57 -24.62 4.63
CA ARG A 168 5.01 -23.63 3.71
C ARG A 168 3.62 -23.22 4.15
N PHE A 169 3.34 -21.92 4.08
CA PHE A 169 2.08 -21.32 4.51
C PHE A 169 1.57 -20.34 3.48
N PHE A 170 0.31 -20.50 3.07
CA PHE A 170 -0.40 -19.52 2.25
C PHE A 170 -0.52 -18.17 2.98
N GLN A 171 -0.18 -17.07 2.29
CA GLN A 171 -0.31 -15.71 2.82
C GLN A 171 -1.47 -14.97 2.16
N PHE A 172 -1.37 -14.71 0.86
CA PHE A 172 -2.30 -13.85 0.11
C PHE A 172 -2.46 -14.35 -1.33
N SER A 173 -3.63 -14.09 -1.91
CA SER A 173 -3.81 -14.15 -3.36
C SER A 173 -3.53 -12.77 -3.95
N CYS A 174 -2.93 -12.75 -5.13
CA CYS A 174 -2.36 -11.57 -5.79
C CYS A 174 -2.93 -11.50 -7.22
N PRO A 175 -4.08 -10.84 -7.41
CA PRO A 175 -4.69 -10.67 -8.71
C PRO A 175 -3.85 -9.76 -9.62
N TYR A 176 -3.84 -10.03 -10.92
CA TYR A 176 -3.16 -9.21 -11.91
C TYR A 176 -4.04 -8.98 -13.15
N ILE A 177 -3.66 -7.99 -13.94
CA ILE A 177 -4.34 -7.56 -15.17
C ILE A 177 -3.31 -7.56 -16.30
N ASN A 178 -3.63 -8.19 -17.43
CA ASN A 178 -2.82 -8.06 -18.63
C ASN A 178 -3.22 -6.79 -19.38
N LEU A 179 -2.25 -5.93 -19.65
CA LEU A 179 -2.44 -4.67 -20.36
C LEU A 179 -2.02 -4.86 -21.83
N GLU A 180 -2.96 -5.42 -22.60
CA GLU A 180 -2.79 -5.70 -24.03
C GLU A 180 -4.01 -5.19 -24.82
N GLY A 181 -3.78 -4.82 -26.08
CA GLY A 181 -4.83 -4.32 -26.97
C GLY A 181 -5.28 -2.90 -26.63
N SER A 182 -6.54 -2.59 -26.94
CA SER A 182 -7.13 -1.27 -26.74
C SER A 182 -7.88 -1.15 -25.40
N TRP A 183 -8.08 0.10 -24.94
CA TRP A 183 -8.91 0.38 -23.77
C TRP A 183 -10.32 -0.22 -23.86
N ASP A 184 -10.93 -0.16 -25.04
CA ASP A 184 -12.29 -0.66 -25.24
C ASP A 184 -12.39 -2.19 -25.13
N GLU A 185 -11.37 -2.91 -25.60
CA GLU A 185 -11.26 -4.36 -25.46
C GLU A 185 -11.09 -4.75 -24.00
N LEU A 186 -10.12 -4.13 -23.30
CA LEU A 186 -9.90 -4.35 -21.87
C LEU A 186 -11.17 -4.04 -21.07
N PHE A 187 -11.83 -2.91 -21.34
CA PHE A 187 -12.99 -2.50 -20.57
C PHE A 187 -14.20 -3.41 -20.82
N LYS A 188 -14.42 -3.87 -22.07
CA LYS A 188 -15.47 -4.84 -22.40
C LYS A 188 -15.21 -6.21 -21.75
N LYS A 189 -13.96 -6.65 -21.70
CA LYS A 189 -13.54 -7.92 -21.06
C LYS A 189 -13.96 -7.96 -19.59
N HIS A 190 -13.61 -6.94 -18.82
CA HIS A 190 -13.89 -6.89 -17.37
C HIS A 190 -15.31 -6.41 -17.04
N TYR A 191 -15.93 -5.62 -17.92
CA TYR A 191 -17.27 -5.07 -17.74
C TYR A 191 -18.15 -5.36 -18.95
N SER A 192 -18.54 -6.62 -19.15
CA SER A 192 -19.30 -7.07 -20.33
C SER A 192 -20.66 -6.39 -20.53
N LYS A 193 -21.33 -5.94 -19.46
CA LYS A 193 -22.64 -5.27 -19.51
C LYS A 193 -22.52 -3.78 -19.89
N SER A 194 -23.10 -3.37 -21.02
CA SER A 194 -23.04 -1.98 -21.51
C SER A 194 -23.55 -0.95 -20.51
N LYS A 195 -24.67 -1.21 -19.84
CA LYS A 195 -25.25 -0.34 -18.80
C LYS A 195 -24.26 -0.06 -17.66
N ARG A 196 -23.43 -1.04 -17.30
CA ARG A 196 -22.42 -0.88 -16.25
C ARG A 196 -21.25 -0.03 -16.73
N ARG A 197 -20.80 -0.23 -17.98
CA ARG A 197 -19.76 0.62 -18.60
C ARG A 197 -20.22 2.06 -18.73
N SER A 198 -21.42 2.29 -19.25
CA SER A 198 -22.02 3.63 -19.36
C SER A 198 -22.11 4.32 -18.00
N ARG A 199 -22.51 3.62 -16.93
CA ARG A 199 -22.51 4.18 -15.57
C ARG A 199 -21.12 4.59 -15.09
N LEU A 200 -20.10 3.80 -15.39
CA LEU A 200 -18.72 4.10 -14.99
C LEU A 200 -18.15 5.29 -15.77
N ASN A 201 -18.41 5.37 -17.07
CA ASN A 201 -18.03 6.53 -17.89
C ASN A 201 -18.76 7.80 -17.40
N GLY A 202 -20.04 7.69 -17.04
CA GLY A 202 -20.79 8.81 -16.47
C GLY A 202 -20.24 9.31 -15.13
N PHE A 203 -19.48 8.50 -14.38
CA PHE A 203 -18.78 9.01 -13.19
C PHE A 203 -17.59 9.90 -13.56
N GLU A 204 -16.87 9.56 -14.62
CA GLU A 204 -15.75 10.35 -15.14
C GLU A 204 -16.26 11.70 -15.65
N GLU A 205 -17.33 11.70 -16.46
CA GLU A 205 -17.96 12.92 -16.99
C GLU A 205 -18.49 13.83 -15.87
N LYS A 206 -19.22 13.28 -14.90
CA LYS A 206 -19.76 14.05 -13.77
C LYS A 206 -18.69 14.64 -12.86
N LEU A 207 -17.48 14.07 -12.85
CA LEU A 207 -16.39 14.61 -12.04
C LEU A 207 -15.99 16.00 -12.55
N GLU A 208 -16.09 16.27 -13.85
CA GLU A 208 -15.82 17.58 -14.45
C GLU A 208 -16.77 18.68 -13.93
N TYR A 209 -17.93 18.32 -13.35
CA TYR A 209 -18.83 19.29 -12.73
C TYR A 209 -18.29 19.87 -11.42
N THR A 210 -17.24 19.25 -10.85
CA THR A 210 -16.65 19.68 -9.58
C THR A 210 -15.46 20.63 -9.75
N GLY A 211 -15.03 20.88 -10.99
CA GLY A 211 -13.87 21.72 -11.34
C GLY A 211 -13.07 21.09 -12.49
N LYS A 212 -11.95 21.72 -12.85
CA LYS A 212 -11.08 21.23 -13.93
C LYS A 212 -10.34 19.97 -13.50
N VAL A 213 -10.68 18.82 -14.07
CA VAL A 213 -10.04 17.54 -13.74
C VAL A 213 -8.74 17.37 -14.55
N GLN A 214 -7.69 16.94 -13.87
CA GLN A 214 -6.40 16.59 -14.47
C GLN A 214 -5.95 15.22 -13.99
N PHE A 215 -5.43 14.43 -14.91
CA PHE A 215 -4.73 13.18 -14.59
C PHE A 215 -3.23 13.42 -14.74
N ILE A 216 -2.48 13.16 -13.67
CA ILE A 216 -1.03 13.37 -13.62
C ILE A 216 -0.37 12.03 -13.27
N ARG A 217 0.73 11.70 -13.94
CA ARG A 217 1.56 10.55 -13.62
C ARG A 217 3.00 10.99 -13.36
N ILE A 218 3.56 10.47 -12.28
CA ILE A 218 4.93 10.75 -11.82
C ILE A 218 5.67 9.42 -11.81
N CYS A 219 6.52 9.20 -12.81
CA CYS A 219 7.20 7.93 -13.04
C CYS A 219 8.71 8.06 -13.32
N ASP A 220 9.23 9.28 -13.38
CA ASP A 220 10.63 9.58 -13.64
C ASP A 220 11.08 10.86 -12.92
N GLU A 221 12.38 11.17 -12.99
CA GLU A 221 12.95 12.37 -12.35
C GLU A 221 12.33 13.67 -12.89
N LYS A 222 11.98 13.73 -14.18
CA LYS A 222 11.41 14.93 -14.81
C LYS A 222 10.01 15.24 -14.30
N SER A 223 9.13 14.25 -14.32
CA SER A 223 7.76 14.35 -13.79
C SER A 223 7.76 14.56 -12.28
N TYR A 224 8.71 13.98 -11.55
CA TYR A 224 8.88 14.23 -10.12
C TYR A 224 9.31 15.68 -9.86
N ALA A 225 10.24 16.24 -10.63
CA ALA A 225 10.60 17.65 -10.51
C ALA A 225 9.42 18.60 -10.81
N ALA A 226 8.53 18.23 -11.73
CA ALA A 226 7.37 19.03 -12.10
C ALA A 226 6.19 18.95 -11.11
N TYR A 227 5.97 17.78 -10.50
CA TYR A 227 4.73 17.49 -9.75
C TYR A 227 4.96 16.87 -8.36
N GLY A 228 6.21 16.68 -7.93
CA GLY A 228 6.56 16.01 -6.68
C GLY A 228 5.95 16.64 -5.43
N ASP A 229 5.74 17.95 -5.43
CA ASP A 229 5.11 18.66 -4.31
C ASP A 229 3.64 18.23 -4.07
N LEU A 230 2.95 17.75 -5.12
CA LEU A 230 1.60 17.21 -4.99
C LEU A 230 1.56 15.92 -4.15
N LEU A 231 2.68 15.20 -4.07
CA LEU A 231 2.76 13.94 -3.31
C LEU A 231 2.52 14.16 -1.81
N GLU A 232 2.81 15.35 -1.27
CA GLU A 232 2.51 15.66 0.13
C GLU A 232 1.01 15.59 0.45
N GLN A 233 0.16 16.00 -0.51
CA GLN A 233 -1.29 15.96 -0.34
C GLN A 233 -1.81 14.52 -0.19
N THR A 234 -1.11 13.53 -0.74
CA THR A 234 -1.50 12.11 -0.66
C THR A 234 -1.50 11.60 0.78
N PHE A 235 -0.58 12.08 1.64
CA PHE A 235 -0.55 11.71 3.05
C PHE A 235 -1.79 12.22 3.78
N ALA A 236 -2.23 13.44 3.48
CA ALA A 236 -3.42 14.04 4.08
C ALA A 236 -4.70 13.28 3.66
N ILE A 237 -4.84 12.98 2.36
CA ILE A 237 -5.97 12.20 1.82
C ILE A 237 -6.01 10.82 2.48
N HIS A 238 -4.87 10.13 2.55
CA HIS A 238 -4.76 8.82 3.16
C HIS A 238 -5.10 8.87 4.67
N ARG A 239 -4.65 9.90 5.40
CA ARG A 239 -4.99 10.10 6.82
C ARG A 239 -6.49 10.23 7.03
N LEU A 240 -7.15 11.05 6.21
CA LEU A 240 -8.59 11.27 6.28
C LEU A 240 -9.36 9.99 5.93
N ARG A 241 -8.92 9.26 4.90
CA ARG A 241 -9.51 7.98 4.50
C ARG A 241 -9.54 6.98 5.65
N PHE A 242 -8.41 6.81 6.34
CA PHE A 242 -8.24 5.79 7.37
C PHE A 242 -8.40 6.33 8.80
N ARG A 243 -8.94 7.53 9.00
CA ARG A 243 -9.10 8.15 10.34
C ARG A 243 -9.88 7.25 11.31
N ASN A 244 -10.90 6.56 10.79
CA ASN A 244 -11.80 5.69 11.55
C ASN A 244 -11.63 4.20 11.22
N GLU A 245 -10.59 3.85 10.47
CA GLU A 245 -10.29 2.48 10.06
C GLU A 245 -8.94 2.05 10.61
N TRP A 246 -8.76 0.74 10.79
CA TRP A 246 -7.44 0.22 11.12
C TRP A 246 -6.56 0.24 9.86
N ASN A 247 -5.50 1.06 9.87
CA ASN A 247 -4.55 1.16 8.78
C ASN A 247 -3.27 0.34 9.04
N SER A 248 -3.03 -0.70 8.24
CA SER A 248 -1.76 -1.45 8.27
C SER A 248 -0.63 -0.83 7.43
N SER A 249 -0.95 0.07 6.48
CA SER A 249 0.06 0.69 5.60
C SER A 249 1.00 1.62 6.37
N ARG A 250 0.50 2.28 7.43
CA ARG A 250 1.19 3.35 8.19
C ARG A 250 1.68 4.51 7.32
N TYR A 251 1.19 4.61 6.08
CA TYR A 251 1.61 5.58 5.06
C TYR A 251 1.55 7.03 5.53
N SER A 252 0.43 7.38 6.16
CA SER A 252 0.12 8.74 6.60
C SER A 252 0.41 9.01 8.08
N GLU A 253 1.10 8.09 8.77
CA GLU A 253 1.54 8.29 10.15
C GLU A 253 2.81 9.16 10.15
N ASP A 254 2.85 10.20 10.99
CA ASP A 254 3.94 11.19 10.96
C ASP A 254 5.32 10.55 11.11
N ALA A 255 5.44 9.57 12.00
CA ALA A 255 6.67 8.82 12.24
C ALA A 255 7.20 8.04 11.03
N TYR A 256 6.38 7.79 9.99
CA TYR A 256 6.75 6.97 8.83
C TYR A 256 6.58 7.68 7.49
N SER A 257 5.90 8.83 7.43
CA SER A 257 5.79 9.62 6.20
C SER A 257 7.16 10.06 5.64
N GLY A 258 8.17 10.25 6.51
CA GLY A 258 9.55 10.52 6.10
C GLY A 258 10.18 9.41 5.24
N PHE A 259 9.80 8.15 5.45
CA PHE A 259 10.23 7.03 4.60
C PHE A 259 9.82 7.27 3.13
N TYR A 260 8.55 7.62 2.91
CA TYR A 260 8.00 7.79 1.56
C TYR A 260 8.53 9.04 0.87
N ARG A 261 8.72 10.14 1.62
CA ARG A 261 9.30 11.38 1.07
C ARG A 261 10.69 11.15 0.49
N GLU A 262 11.56 10.48 1.25
CA GLU A 262 12.90 10.12 0.78
C GLU A 262 12.81 9.09 -0.36
N LEU A 263 11.96 8.07 -0.22
CA LEU A 263 11.82 7.01 -1.22
C LEU A 263 11.36 7.52 -2.58
N PHE A 264 10.37 8.42 -2.64
CA PHE A 264 9.81 8.90 -3.91
C PHE A 264 10.85 9.59 -4.78
N ARG A 265 11.73 10.39 -4.17
CA ARG A 265 12.82 11.05 -4.88
C ARG A 265 13.76 10.03 -5.50
N GLU A 266 14.24 9.08 -4.69
CA GLU A 266 15.19 8.07 -5.19
C GLU A 266 14.53 7.17 -6.24
N TYR A 267 13.27 6.78 -6.04
CA TYR A 267 12.57 5.89 -6.96
C TYR A 267 12.20 6.57 -8.27
N ALA A 268 11.95 7.88 -8.26
CA ALA A 268 11.81 8.66 -9.50
C ALA A 268 13.11 8.65 -10.32
N ARG A 269 14.26 8.83 -9.66
CA ARG A 269 15.58 8.77 -10.31
C ARG A 269 15.91 7.39 -10.87
N MET A 270 15.51 6.34 -10.15
CA MET A 270 15.71 4.96 -10.57
C MET A 270 14.69 4.45 -11.60
N GLY A 271 13.64 5.24 -11.93
CA GLY A 271 12.54 4.80 -12.77
C GLY A 271 11.69 3.68 -12.16
N LEU A 272 11.66 3.59 -10.82
CA LEU A 272 10.89 2.60 -10.06
C LEU A 272 9.58 3.15 -9.49
N LEU A 273 9.45 4.47 -9.37
CA LEU A 273 8.22 5.11 -8.90
C LEU A 273 7.17 5.07 -10.00
N ASP A 274 5.91 4.81 -9.64
CA ASP A 274 4.78 5.15 -10.48
C ASP A 274 3.65 5.67 -9.59
N MET A 275 3.49 6.98 -9.54
CA MET A 275 2.38 7.62 -8.84
C MET A 275 1.43 8.27 -9.84
N SER A 276 0.20 7.79 -9.91
CA SER A 276 -0.86 8.46 -10.65
C SER A 276 -1.77 9.24 -9.71
N LEU A 277 -2.18 10.43 -10.14
CA LEU A 277 -2.99 11.39 -9.39
C LEU A 277 -4.20 11.82 -10.23
N ILE A 278 -5.35 12.00 -9.59
CA ILE A 278 -6.43 12.83 -10.11
C ILE A 278 -6.44 14.11 -9.30
N CYS A 279 -6.29 15.24 -9.99
CA CYS A 279 -6.37 16.58 -9.43
C CYS A 279 -7.62 17.28 -9.94
N ILE A 280 -8.21 18.13 -9.11
CA ILE A 280 -9.32 19.01 -9.47
C ILE A 280 -8.92 20.42 -9.04
N ASP A 281 -8.84 21.33 -9.99
CA ASP A 281 -8.33 22.70 -9.78
C ASP A 281 -6.97 22.72 -9.05
N GLY A 282 -6.08 21.78 -9.40
CA GLY A 282 -4.75 21.64 -8.80
C GLY A 282 -4.70 20.93 -7.43
N ILE A 283 -5.84 20.45 -6.92
CA ILE A 283 -5.93 19.75 -5.63
C ILE A 283 -6.04 18.24 -5.85
N VAL A 284 -5.19 17.46 -5.21
CA VAL A 284 -5.23 15.99 -5.32
C VAL A 284 -6.49 15.46 -4.62
N VAL A 285 -7.31 14.69 -5.34
CA VAL A 285 -8.51 14.03 -4.80
C VAL A 285 -8.41 12.51 -4.83
N SER A 286 -7.50 11.96 -5.63
CA SER A 286 -7.26 10.52 -5.74
C SER A 286 -5.81 10.27 -6.12
N PHE A 287 -5.21 9.21 -5.57
CA PHE A 287 -3.87 8.76 -5.91
C PHE A 287 -3.77 7.24 -5.93
N SER A 288 -2.84 6.72 -6.74
CA SER A 288 -2.42 5.33 -6.74
C SER A 288 -0.90 5.26 -6.79
N LEU A 289 -0.29 4.79 -5.71
CA LEU A 289 1.13 4.48 -5.66
C LEU A 289 1.34 3.05 -6.12
N ALA A 290 2.17 2.88 -7.14
CA ALA A 290 2.69 1.62 -7.62
C ALA A 290 4.22 1.69 -7.75
N PHE A 291 4.84 0.53 -7.90
CA PHE A 291 6.26 0.42 -8.20
C PHE A 291 6.48 -0.36 -9.48
N ARG A 292 7.37 0.15 -10.34
CA ARG A 292 7.76 -0.53 -11.58
C ARG A 292 8.77 -1.65 -11.30
N GLN A 293 8.53 -2.80 -11.90
CA GLN A 293 9.49 -3.89 -12.00
C GLN A 293 9.47 -4.43 -13.45
N GLY A 294 10.43 -4.01 -14.26
CA GLY A 294 10.43 -4.31 -15.70
C GLY A 294 9.18 -3.74 -16.38
N LYS A 295 8.40 -4.60 -17.05
CA LYS A 295 7.13 -4.25 -17.71
C LYS A 295 5.88 -4.42 -16.82
N THR A 296 6.09 -4.62 -15.51
CA THR A 296 5.00 -4.79 -14.55
C THR A 296 4.94 -3.59 -13.60
N LEU A 297 3.74 -3.07 -13.37
CA LEU A 297 3.47 -2.15 -12.25
C LEU A 297 2.83 -2.92 -11.10
N ILE A 298 3.47 -2.85 -9.93
CA ILE A 298 2.97 -3.46 -8.70
C ILE A 298 2.24 -2.40 -7.89
N GLY A 299 0.91 -2.48 -7.85
CA GLY A 299 0.07 -1.62 -7.03
C GLY A 299 0.42 -1.75 -5.55
N TYR A 300 0.63 -0.62 -4.87
CA TYR A 300 1.06 -0.61 -3.47
C TYR A 300 0.06 0.09 -2.56
N ILE A 301 -0.17 1.40 -2.75
CA ILE A 301 -1.04 2.19 -1.87
C ILE A 301 -1.98 3.05 -2.70
N PRO A 302 -3.29 2.72 -2.74
CA PRO A 302 -4.30 3.59 -3.29
C PRO A 302 -4.91 4.49 -2.20
N GLY A 303 -5.37 5.68 -2.58
CA GLY A 303 -6.13 6.56 -1.70
C GLY A 303 -7.02 7.51 -2.48
N PHE A 304 -8.17 7.86 -1.92
CA PHE A 304 -9.04 8.89 -2.49
C PHE A 304 -9.74 9.64 -1.37
N TYR A 305 -10.18 10.85 -1.70
CA TYR A 305 -10.82 11.72 -0.75
C TYR A 305 -12.28 11.31 -0.52
N ILE A 306 -12.62 10.91 0.70
CA ILE A 306 -13.92 10.28 1.03
C ILE A 306 -15.13 11.08 0.54
N PRO A 307 -15.20 12.42 0.66
CA PRO A 307 -16.35 13.19 0.19
C PRO A 307 -16.71 12.95 -1.29
N PHE A 308 -15.73 12.58 -2.12
CA PHE A 308 -15.93 12.26 -3.54
C PHE A 308 -16.40 10.80 -3.80
N LYS A 309 -16.74 10.03 -2.77
CA LYS A 309 -17.18 8.63 -2.92
C LYS A 309 -18.37 8.46 -3.88
N CYS A 310 -19.26 9.46 -4.00
CA CYS A 310 -20.39 9.44 -4.94
C CYS A 310 -19.95 9.31 -6.42
N PHE A 311 -18.73 9.73 -6.76
CA PHE A 311 -18.15 9.63 -8.10
C PHE A 311 -17.38 8.32 -8.34
N SER A 312 -17.37 7.38 -7.38
CA SER A 312 -16.64 6.11 -7.53
C SER A 312 -15.15 6.32 -7.92
N LEU A 313 -14.48 7.31 -7.31
CA LEU A 313 -13.12 7.75 -7.68
C LEU A 313 -12.09 6.64 -7.83
N GLY A 314 -12.17 5.57 -7.03
CA GLY A 314 -11.27 4.42 -7.17
C GLY A 314 -11.37 3.75 -8.54
N HIS A 315 -12.58 3.57 -9.08
CA HIS A 315 -12.78 3.01 -10.42
C HIS A 315 -12.36 4.01 -11.50
N VAL A 316 -12.76 5.28 -11.38
CA VAL A 316 -12.38 6.33 -12.34
C VAL A 316 -10.86 6.44 -12.44
N HIS A 317 -10.15 6.36 -11.30
CA HIS A 317 -8.69 6.36 -11.28
C HIS A 317 -8.10 5.19 -12.06
N LEU A 318 -8.51 3.95 -11.76
CA LEU A 318 -8.00 2.78 -12.48
C LEU A 318 -8.31 2.84 -13.97
N MET A 319 -9.51 3.31 -14.35
CA MET A 319 -9.88 3.49 -15.77
C MET A 319 -8.95 4.47 -16.48
N LYS A 320 -8.69 5.65 -15.89
CA LYS A 320 -7.76 6.64 -16.47
C LYS A 320 -6.34 6.10 -16.53
N LEU A 321 -5.89 5.41 -15.48
CA LEU A 321 -4.56 4.80 -15.43
C LEU A 321 -4.38 3.75 -16.53
N PHE A 322 -5.30 2.78 -16.65
CA PHE A 322 -5.17 1.73 -17.67
C PHE A 322 -5.28 2.28 -19.09
N ARG A 323 -6.16 3.25 -19.34
CA ARG A 323 -6.21 3.95 -20.64
C ARG A 323 -4.87 4.60 -20.98
N HIS A 324 -4.23 5.24 -20.00
CA HIS A 324 -2.92 5.86 -20.18
C HIS A 324 -1.80 4.83 -20.42
N LEU A 325 -1.75 3.75 -19.62
CA LEU A 325 -0.74 2.69 -19.77
C LEU A 325 -0.83 1.95 -21.11
N LEU A 326 -2.05 1.64 -21.57
CA LEU A 326 -2.26 1.00 -22.88
C LEU A 326 -1.81 1.90 -24.03
N ASN A 327 -1.97 3.22 -23.90
CA ASN A 327 -1.51 4.17 -24.94
C ASN A 327 0.02 4.27 -25.00
N GLU A 328 0.71 4.18 -23.87
CA GLU A 328 2.18 4.20 -23.84
C GLU A 328 2.82 2.86 -24.24
N ASN A 329 2.12 1.76 -23.99
CA ASN A 329 2.51 0.40 -24.40
C ASN A 329 3.88 -0.08 -23.85
N ASP A 330 4.28 0.45 -22.70
CA ASP A 330 5.54 0.13 -22.03
C ASP A 330 5.36 -0.83 -20.82
N ILE A 331 4.14 -0.88 -20.28
CA ILE A 331 3.70 -1.79 -19.22
C ILE A 331 2.74 -2.83 -19.81
N SER A 332 3.06 -4.10 -19.61
CA SER A 332 2.24 -5.23 -20.07
C SER A 332 1.39 -5.85 -18.95
N CYS A 333 1.68 -5.54 -17.69
CA CYS A 333 0.98 -6.12 -16.54
C CYS A 333 0.78 -5.10 -15.42
N PHE A 334 -0.44 -5.04 -14.89
CA PHE A 334 -0.74 -4.36 -13.64
C PHE A 334 -1.05 -5.41 -12.56
N ASP A 335 -0.11 -5.59 -11.64
CA ASP A 335 -0.26 -6.45 -10.47
C ASP A 335 -0.99 -5.65 -9.37
N LEU A 336 -2.21 -6.06 -9.03
CA LEU A 336 -3.04 -5.39 -8.02
C LEU A 336 -2.56 -5.69 -6.59
N SER A 337 -1.54 -6.53 -6.44
CA SER A 337 -0.87 -6.93 -5.21
C SER A 337 -1.79 -7.57 -4.18
N LEU A 338 -1.30 -7.69 -2.94
CA LEU A 338 -1.84 -8.57 -1.91
C LEU A 338 -3.33 -8.37 -1.61
N GLY A 339 -4.07 -9.48 -1.58
CA GLY A 339 -5.45 -9.56 -1.06
C GLY A 339 -6.53 -9.43 -2.14
N ASN A 340 -7.74 -9.88 -1.78
CA ASN A 340 -8.83 -10.15 -2.73
C ASN A 340 -10.00 -9.19 -2.49
N GLN A 341 -9.76 -7.90 -2.61
CA GLN A 341 -10.86 -6.93 -2.57
C GLN A 341 -11.75 -7.09 -3.82
N GLU A 342 -13.06 -6.95 -3.67
CA GLU A 342 -14.04 -7.19 -4.75
C GLU A 342 -13.74 -6.40 -6.04
N TYR A 343 -13.20 -5.18 -5.93
CA TYR A 343 -12.82 -4.41 -7.12
C TYR A 343 -11.61 -5.01 -7.85
N LYS A 344 -10.66 -5.62 -7.14
CA LYS A 344 -9.50 -6.29 -7.75
C LYS A 344 -9.94 -7.52 -8.53
N GLU A 345 -10.81 -8.33 -7.93
CA GLU A 345 -11.40 -9.52 -8.56
C GLU A 345 -12.12 -9.17 -9.87
N ARG A 346 -12.80 -8.03 -9.92
CA ARG A 346 -13.49 -7.57 -11.14
C ARG A 346 -12.54 -7.21 -12.28
N TRP A 347 -11.35 -6.72 -11.96
CA TRP A 347 -10.34 -6.34 -12.93
C TRP A 347 -9.34 -7.46 -13.22
N ALA A 348 -9.33 -8.53 -12.42
CA ALA A 348 -8.33 -9.58 -12.54
C ALA A 348 -8.54 -10.43 -13.80
N ASP A 349 -7.44 -10.72 -14.49
CA ASP A 349 -7.36 -11.75 -15.52
C ASP A 349 -6.96 -13.11 -14.95
N GLY A 350 -6.27 -13.10 -13.81
CA GLY A 350 -5.84 -14.26 -13.09
C GLY A 350 -5.25 -13.89 -11.74
N HIS A 351 -4.77 -14.92 -11.04
CA HIS A 351 -4.20 -14.78 -9.71
C HIS A 351 -2.91 -15.57 -9.62
N THR A 352 -1.96 -14.97 -8.92
CA THR A 352 -0.82 -15.68 -8.33
C THR A 352 -1.00 -15.70 -6.80
N TYR A 353 -0.13 -16.42 -6.10
CA TYR A 353 -0.29 -16.62 -4.66
C TYR A 353 1.04 -16.45 -3.93
N ASN A 354 1.00 -15.69 -2.85
CA ASN A 354 2.14 -15.48 -1.96
C ASN A 354 2.16 -16.51 -0.83
N TYR A 355 3.35 -17.03 -0.58
CA TYR A 355 3.65 -17.99 0.46
C TYR A 355 4.76 -17.51 1.38
N SER A 356 4.77 -18.07 2.58
CA SER A 356 5.91 -18.01 3.48
C SER A 356 6.45 -19.40 3.76
N PHE A 357 7.77 -19.48 3.86
CA PHE A 357 8.52 -20.67 4.19
C PHE A 357 9.23 -20.51 5.54
N LEU A 358 9.32 -21.62 6.28
CA LEU A 358 10.03 -21.71 7.55
C LEU A 358 10.99 -22.89 7.49
N PHE A 359 12.30 -22.63 7.52
CA PHE A 359 13.33 -23.65 7.49
C PHE A 359 14.07 -23.71 8.82
N ARG A 360 14.11 -24.90 9.42
CA ARG A 360 14.89 -25.17 10.62
C ARG A 360 16.21 -25.85 10.27
N PHE A 361 17.30 -25.40 10.88
CA PHE A 361 18.65 -25.96 10.68
C PHE A 361 19.18 -26.62 11.95
N GLY A 362 19.61 -27.88 11.86
CA GLY A 362 20.09 -28.68 12.99
C GLY A 362 18.97 -29.40 13.75
N ASN A 363 19.31 -30.19 14.78
CA ASN A 363 18.37 -31.06 15.52
C ASN A 363 18.19 -30.70 17.00
N ASN A 364 18.52 -29.47 17.39
CA ASN A 364 18.33 -29.01 18.77
C ASN A 364 16.82 -29.06 19.16
N PRO A 365 16.44 -29.75 20.25
CA PRO A 365 15.07 -29.85 20.73
C PRO A 365 14.38 -28.50 20.97
N PHE A 366 15.11 -27.49 21.46
CA PHE A 366 14.55 -26.15 21.70
C PHE A 366 14.25 -25.41 20.39
N THR A 367 15.08 -25.60 19.36
CA THR A 367 14.81 -25.07 18.02
C THR A 367 13.65 -25.82 17.37
N LEU A 368 13.50 -27.13 17.63
CA LEU A 368 12.34 -27.90 17.20
C LEU A 368 11.04 -27.37 17.82
N ALA A 369 11.04 -27.14 19.15
CA ALA A 369 9.92 -26.54 19.86
C ALA A 369 9.61 -25.13 19.32
N SER A 370 10.63 -24.29 19.14
CA SER A 370 10.48 -22.95 18.54
C SER A 370 9.81 -23.00 17.16
N ALA A 371 10.30 -23.88 16.28
CA ALA A 371 9.76 -24.05 14.94
C ALA A 371 8.32 -24.57 14.97
N PHE A 372 8.00 -25.48 15.90
CA PHE A 372 6.64 -25.98 16.11
C PHE A 372 5.69 -24.84 16.55
N PHE A 373 6.05 -24.05 17.55
CA PHE A 373 5.21 -22.92 17.99
C PHE A 373 5.02 -21.88 16.87
N MET A 374 6.09 -21.57 16.12
CA MET A 374 6.01 -20.67 14.97
C MET A 374 5.09 -21.23 13.89
N LYS A 375 5.19 -22.52 13.56
CA LYS A 375 4.28 -23.21 12.63
C LYS A 375 2.83 -23.07 13.08
N GLN A 376 2.52 -23.42 14.34
CA GLN A 376 1.15 -23.33 14.86
C GLN A 376 0.62 -21.89 14.79
N LEU A 377 1.44 -20.89 15.11
CA LEU A 377 1.08 -19.48 14.98
C LEU A 377 0.82 -19.07 13.52
N MET A 378 1.64 -19.55 12.58
CA MET A 378 1.49 -19.24 11.15
C MET A 378 0.24 -19.90 10.55
N GLU A 379 -0.06 -21.15 10.91
CA GLU A 379 -1.29 -21.85 10.54
C GLU A 379 -2.52 -21.16 11.11
N PHE A 380 -2.46 -20.78 12.38
CA PHE A 380 -3.52 -19.99 13.01
C PHE A 380 -3.75 -18.67 12.27
N ARG A 381 -2.68 -17.92 11.96
CA ARG A 381 -2.77 -16.67 11.19
C ARG A 381 -3.36 -16.89 9.79
N ALA A 382 -2.99 -17.97 9.11
CA ALA A 382 -3.54 -18.32 7.80
C ALA A 382 -5.04 -18.69 7.89
N ALA A 383 -5.42 -19.50 8.88
CA ALA A 383 -6.82 -19.86 9.13
C ALA A 383 -7.68 -18.64 9.51
N ALA A 384 -7.14 -17.76 10.36
CA ALA A 384 -7.80 -16.51 10.76
C ALA A 384 -8.01 -15.56 9.56
N ARG A 385 -7.04 -15.48 8.63
CA ARG A 385 -7.20 -14.77 7.35
C ARG A 385 -8.32 -15.37 6.51
N LYS A 386 -8.29 -16.69 6.29
CA LYS A 386 -9.30 -17.40 5.46
C LYS A 386 -10.72 -17.24 6.01
N ARG A 387 -10.88 -17.21 7.33
CA ARG A 387 -12.18 -17.02 8.00
C ARG A 387 -12.59 -15.54 8.16
N GLY A 388 -11.80 -14.59 7.66
CA GLY A 388 -12.07 -13.16 7.79
C GLY A 388 -12.01 -12.63 9.23
N TRP A 389 -11.40 -13.37 10.17
CA TRP A 389 -11.30 -12.96 11.58
C TRP A 389 -10.49 -11.67 11.75
N ASN A 390 -9.49 -11.46 10.90
CA ASN A 390 -8.71 -10.23 10.91
C ASN A 390 -9.57 -8.98 10.68
N GLU A 391 -10.55 -9.05 9.77
CA GLU A 391 -11.46 -7.93 9.52
C GLU A 391 -12.41 -7.70 10.70
N LYS A 392 -12.87 -8.76 11.37
CA LYS A 392 -13.65 -8.64 12.61
C LYS A 392 -12.84 -8.00 13.75
N VAL A 393 -11.58 -8.38 13.91
CA VAL A 393 -10.67 -7.80 14.90
C VAL A 393 -10.35 -6.33 14.57
N LYS A 394 -10.03 -6.02 13.32
CA LYS A 394 -9.81 -4.64 12.85
C LYS A 394 -11.04 -3.78 13.10
N TRP A 395 -12.23 -4.28 12.78
CA TRP A 395 -13.50 -3.61 13.04
C TRP A 395 -13.71 -3.34 14.54
N LEU A 396 -13.45 -4.33 15.39
CA LEU A 396 -13.55 -4.18 16.84
C LEU A 396 -12.56 -3.14 17.38
N LEU A 397 -11.30 -3.20 16.95
CA LEU A 397 -10.27 -2.23 17.32
C LEU A 397 -10.60 -0.82 16.83
N ALA A 398 -11.10 -0.69 15.60
CA ALA A 398 -11.57 0.57 15.05
C ALA A 398 -12.75 1.13 15.86
N ARG A 399 -13.68 0.27 16.31
CA ARG A 399 -14.79 0.67 17.18
C ARG A 399 -14.32 1.12 18.56
N ILE A 400 -13.37 0.42 19.18
CA ILE A 400 -12.76 0.85 20.46
C ILE A 400 -12.03 2.18 20.29
N ARG A 401 -11.27 2.33 19.20
CA ARG A 401 -10.59 3.59 18.88
C ARG A 401 -11.60 4.71 18.67
N LYS A 402 -12.66 4.47 17.90
CA LYS A 402 -13.76 5.42 17.68
C LYS A 402 -14.42 5.85 19.00
N ILE A 403 -14.67 4.93 19.92
CA ILE A 403 -15.20 5.26 21.27
C ILE A 403 -14.22 6.15 22.05
N LYS A 404 -12.91 5.92 21.94
CA LYS A 404 -11.90 6.81 22.55
C LYS A 404 -11.84 8.17 21.86
N THR A 405 -11.92 8.22 20.53
CA THR A 405 -11.90 9.47 19.77
C THR A 405 -13.18 10.29 20.00
N GLU A 406 -14.35 9.65 20.07
CA GLU A 406 -15.65 10.26 20.43
C GLU A 406 -15.65 10.80 21.86
N LYS A 407 -14.88 10.21 22.79
CA LYS A 407 -14.65 10.80 24.12
C LYS A 407 -13.73 12.03 24.11
N SER A 408 -12.92 12.22 23.07
CA SER A 408 -12.07 13.41 22.89
C SER A 408 -12.64 14.46 21.92
N PHE A 409 -13.66 14.11 21.13
CA PHE A 409 -14.31 14.95 20.13
C PHE A 409 -15.83 14.86 20.32
N LEU A 410 -16.34 15.73 21.17
CA LEU A 410 -17.75 16.16 21.17
C LEU A 410 -18.02 17.24 20.10
N ASP A 411 -17.07 17.47 19.19
CA ASP A 411 -17.10 18.61 18.27
C ASP A 411 -17.57 18.23 16.86
N GLU A 412 -18.61 18.95 16.40
CA GLU A 412 -19.11 19.10 15.02
C GLU A 412 -20.02 18.01 14.39
N GLU A 413 -20.96 17.43 15.14
CA GLU A 413 -22.18 16.94 14.47
C GLU A 413 -23.05 18.15 14.10
N GLY A 414 -22.96 18.59 12.85
CA GLY A 414 -23.90 19.53 12.24
C GLY A 414 -24.72 18.86 11.15
N PHE A 415 -25.93 19.36 10.94
CA PHE A 415 -26.88 18.83 9.95
C PHE A 415 -27.34 19.95 9.03
N LEU A 416 -27.68 19.58 7.79
CA LEU A 416 -28.22 20.48 6.80
C LEU A 416 -29.74 20.36 6.79
N VAL A 417 -30.42 21.51 6.92
CA VAL A 417 -31.88 21.62 6.92
C VAL A 417 -32.31 22.34 5.66
N ASP A 418 -33.27 21.77 4.95
CA ASP A 418 -33.97 22.45 3.86
C ASP A 418 -34.81 23.60 4.43
N CYS A 419 -34.47 24.81 4.00
CA CYS A 419 -35.07 26.06 4.47
C CYS A 419 -35.80 26.79 3.35
N SER A 420 -36.22 26.10 2.28
CA SER A 420 -36.94 26.73 1.16
C SER A 420 -38.21 27.48 1.60
N GLU A 421 -38.82 27.05 2.72
CA GLU A 421 -40.00 27.69 3.31
C GLU A 421 -39.70 28.65 4.48
N LYS A 422 -38.43 28.80 4.90
CA LYS A 422 -38.02 29.66 6.03
C LYS A 422 -36.90 30.61 5.62
N PRO A 423 -37.11 31.94 5.66
CA PRO A 423 -36.09 32.88 5.23
C PRO A 423 -34.84 32.78 6.11
N ILE A 424 -33.71 32.48 5.48
CA ILE A 424 -32.38 32.67 6.07
C ILE A 424 -31.92 34.07 5.67
N SER A 425 -31.24 34.80 6.54
CA SER A 425 -30.59 36.07 6.17
C SER A 425 -29.16 35.80 5.69
N TRP A 426 -28.78 36.40 4.55
CA TRP A 426 -27.40 36.43 4.05
C TRP A 426 -27.09 37.82 3.50
N THR A 427 -25.81 38.19 3.53
CA THR A 427 -25.29 39.45 3.00
C THR A 427 -24.58 39.31 1.66
N SER A 428 -24.13 38.10 1.31
CA SER A 428 -23.45 37.84 0.03
C SER A 428 -23.62 36.40 -0.44
N GLU A 429 -23.69 36.21 -1.75
CA GLU A 429 -23.68 34.91 -2.42
C GLU A 429 -22.37 34.77 -3.20
N LYS A 430 -21.74 33.59 -3.12
CA LYS A 430 -20.55 33.24 -3.91
C LYS A 430 -20.76 31.92 -4.61
N GLU A 431 -20.35 31.81 -5.86
CA GLU A 431 -20.37 30.54 -6.57
C GLU A 431 -19.42 29.52 -5.93
N TYR A 432 -19.76 28.24 -6.08
CA TYR A 432 -18.93 27.14 -5.60
C TYR A 432 -17.49 27.21 -6.14
N THR A 433 -16.53 27.01 -5.24
CA THR A 433 -15.18 26.61 -5.60
C THR A 433 -14.77 25.43 -4.73
N LEU A 434 -13.98 24.51 -5.30
CA LEU A 434 -13.48 23.37 -4.54
C LEU A 434 -12.64 23.82 -3.34
N LYS A 435 -11.82 24.86 -3.52
CA LYS A 435 -10.95 25.40 -2.47
C LYS A 435 -11.75 25.87 -1.25
N GLU A 436 -12.85 26.61 -1.46
CA GLU A 436 -13.74 27.02 -0.36
C GLU A 436 -14.41 25.80 0.30
N LEU A 437 -14.89 24.85 -0.50
CA LEU A 437 -15.55 23.65 0.03
C LEU A 437 -14.63 22.85 0.95
N LEU A 438 -13.35 22.70 0.61
CA LEU A 438 -12.40 21.90 1.39
C LEU A 438 -12.08 22.48 2.77
N LEU A 439 -12.38 23.77 2.99
CA LEU A 439 -12.26 24.42 4.31
C LEU A 439 -13.48 24.17 5.20
N MET A 440 -14.57 23.63 4.64
CA MET A 440 -15.82 23.37 5.37
C MET A 440 -15.81 21.99 6.05
N PRO A 441 -16.67 21.75 7.06
CA PRO A 441 -16.82 20.44 7.68
C PRO A 441 -17.15 19.32 6.67
N LEU A 442 -16.63 18.10 6.92
CA LEU A 442 -16.79 16.95 6.00
C LEU A 442 -18.25 16.61 5.64
N CYS A 443 -19.21 16.91 6.52
CA CYS A 443 -20.62 16.71 6.25
C CYS A 443 -21.14 17.64 5.15
N ILE A 444 -20.71 18.91 5.16
CA ILE A 444 -21.02 19.89 4.11
C ILE A 444 -20.35 19.47 2.81
N GLN A 445 -19.07 19.10 2.85
CA GLN A 445 -18.35 18.64 1.67
C GLN A 445 -19.05 17.45 0.98
N THR A 446 -19.39 16.43 1.76
CA THR A 446 -20.07 15.24 1.26
C THR A 446 -21.45 15.57 0.70
N PHE A 447 -22.15 16.54 1.28
CA PHE A 447 -23.45 16.98 0.81
C PHE A 447 -23.34 17.73 -0.53
N VAL A 448 -22.51 18.76 -0.59
CA VAL A 448 -22.33 19.60 -1.79
C VAL A 448 -21.92 18.74 -2.97
N LEU A 449 -20.94 17.85 -2.81
CA LEU A 449 -20.50 16.94 -3.87
C LEU A 449 -21.59 15.98 -4.35
N LYS A 450 -22.55 15.61 -3.50
CA LYS A 450 -23.72 14.83 -3.93
C LYS A 450 -24.71 15.66 -4.76
N GLN A 451 -24.88 16.95 -4.42
CA GLN A 451 -25.72 17.84 -5.21
C GLN A 451 -25.10 18.10 -6.59
N ILE A 452 -23.78 18.37 -6.64
CA ILE A 452 -23.03 18.52 -7.89
C ILE A 452 -23.10 17.23 -8.73
N TYR A 453 -22.94 16.05 -8.11
CA TYR A 453 -23.13 14.77 -8.79
C TYR A 453 -24.55 14.60 -9.41
N GLY A 454 -25.55 15.22 -8.78
CA GLY A 454 -26.92 15.30 -9.27
C GLY A 454 -27.13 16.28 -10.43
N GLY A 455 -26.11 17.08 -10.77
CA GLY A 455 -26.18 18.11 -11.81
C GLY A 455 -26.54 19.51 -11.30
N LYS A 456 -26.62 19.71 -9.98
CA LYS A 456 -27.01 21.01 -9.40
C LYS A 456 -25.84 22.00 -9.40
N LYS A 457 -26.13 23.26 -9.74
CA LYS A 457 -25.23 24.39 -9.50
C LYS A 457 -25.28 24.78 -8.03
N ILE A 458 -24.14 25.15 -7.47
CA ILE A 458 -24.01 25.44 -6.04
C ILE A 458 -23.47 26.84 -5.82
N SER A 459 -24.10 27.55 -4.89
CA SER A 459 -23.59 28.80 -4.32
C SER A 459 -23.54 28.71 -2.79
N PHE A 460 -22.53 29.33 -2.21
CA PHE A 460 -22.40 29.52 -0.77
C PHE A 460 -22.96 30.88 -0.37
N LEU A 461 -23.88 30.87 0.59
CA LEU A 461 -24.52 32.07 1.14
C LEU A 461 -23.83 32.43 2.45
N TYR A 462 -23.40 33.68 2.59
CA TYR A 462 -22.66 34.16 3.75
C TYR A 462 -23.39 35.30 4.45
N GLN A 463 -23.37 35.28 5.78
CA GLN A 463 -23.75 36.40 6.65
C GLN A 463 -22.47 36.92 7.30
N GLY A 464 -21.94 38.04 6.80
CA GLY A 464 -20.58 38.46 7.11
C GLY A 464 -19.56 37.43 6.62
N SER A 465 -18.69 36.94 7.52
CA SER A 465 -17.71 35.89 7.22
C SER A 465 -18.22 34.46 7.45
N ASN A 466 -19.43 34.29 7.99
CA ASN A 466 -19.96 32.98 8.38
C ASN A 466 -20.83 32.39 7.28
N LEU A 467 -20.69 31.08 7.03
CA LEU A 467 -21.55 30.35 6.09
C LEU A 467 -22.98 30.29 6.65
N ALA A 468 -23.88 31.05 6.05
CA ALA A 468 -25.29 31.12 6.42
C ALA A 468 -26.10 29.99 5.77
N GLY A 469 -25.74 29.58 4.56
CA GLY A 469 -26.43 28.52 3.84
C GLY A 469 -25.75 28.07 2.56
N ILE A 470 -26.33 27.06 1.93
CA ILE A 470 -25.90 26.48 0.67
C ILE A 470 -27.11 26.49 -0.25
N LYS A 471 -27.00 27.23 -1.35
CA LYS A 471 -28.01 27.27 -2.41
C LYS A 471 -27.66 26.22 -3.46
N ALA A 472 -28.62 25.36 -3.78
CA ALA A 472 -28.49 24.35 -4.81
C ALA A 472 -29.61 24.53 -5.85
N VAL A 473 -29.21 24.74 -7.10
CA VAL A 473 -30.12 25.07 -8.20
C VAL A 473 -30.01 24.02 -9.29
N ASP A 474 -31.14 23.50 -9.75
CA ASP A 474 -31.26 22.78 -11.01
C ASP A 474 -32.31 23.48 -11.91
N ASP A 475 -32.58 22.91 -13.08
CA ASP A 475 -33.50 23.51 -14.06
C ASP A 475 -34.96 23.61 -13.56
N GLN A 476 -35.31 22.94 -12.46
CA GLN A 476 -36.68 22.82 -11.96
C GLN A 476 -36.87 23.46 -10.57
N GLU A 477 -35.85 23.40 -9.70
CA GLU A 477 -35.96 23.81 -8.31
C GLU A 477 -34.71 24.57 -7.82
N GLU A 478 -34.96 25.63 -7.05
CA GLU A 478 -33.95 26.29 -6.20
C GLU A 478 -34.21 25.88 -4.74
N ILE A 479 -33.24 25.24 -4.11
CA ILE A 479 -33.33 24.79 -2.72
C ILE A 479 -32.21 25.42 -1.90
N ILE A 480 -32.57 26.02 -0.77
CA ILE A 480 -31.62 26.62 0.17
C ILE A 480 -31.51 25.74 1.41
N TYR A 481 -30.28 25.38 1.77
CA TYR A 481 -29.96 24.56 2.93
C TYR A 481 -29.23 25.37 3.99
N GLN A 482 -29.68 25.34 5.24
CA GLN A 482 -28.95 25.93 6.38
C GLN A 482 -28.09 24.87 7.07
N TYR A 483 -26.82 25.20 7.35
CA TYR A 483 -25.99 24.39 8.24
C TYR A 483 -26.25 24.76 9.70
N ILE A 484 -26.64 23.78 10.50
CA ILE A 484 -26.88 23.97 11.93
C ILE A 484 -25.86 23.12 12.71
N GLN A 485 -25.06 23.80 13.55
CA GLN A 485 -24.03 23.18 14.38
C GLN A 485 -24.65 22.71 15.72
N GLY A 486 -24.56 21.41 16.06
CA GLY A 486 -24.91 20.89 17.39
C GLY A 486 -25.89 19.70 17.44
N LYS A 487 -26.01 19.08 18.62
CA LYS A 487 -26.96 17.98 18.91
C LYS A 487 -28.41 18.51 18.93
N ILE A 488 -29.24 18.12 17.95
CA ILE A 488 -30.69 18.18 18.17
C ILE A 488 -31.04 17.20 19.30
N ARG A 489 -31.55 17.72 20.43
CA ARG A 489 -32.35 16.92 21.38
C ARG A 489 -33.49 16.28 20.60
N ARG A 490 -33.66 14.96 20.72
CA ARG A 490 -34.66 14.10 20.04
C ARG A 490 -36.11 14.62 20.05
N GLU A 491 -36.43 15.66 20.81
CA GLU A 491 -37.79 16.20 20.99
C GLU A 491 -38.34 17.01 19.80
N LYS A 492 -37.50 17.47 18.85
CA LYS A 492 -37.98 18.22 17.66
C LYS A 492 -38.10 17.39 16.37
N MET A 493 -37.99 16.06 16.43
CA MET A 493 -38.07 15.18 15.25
C MET A 493 -39.48 14.93 14.69
N ASN A 494 -40.55 15.47 15.31
CA ASN A 494 -41.93 15.16 14.94
C ASN A 494 -42.63 16.21 14.06
N ASP A 495 -41.96 17.27 13.62
CA ASP A 495 -42.60 18.25 12.73
C ASP A 495 -42.55 17.76 11.27
N ARG A 496 -43.71 17.33 10.74
CA ARG A 496 -43.90 16.68 9.43
C ARG A 496 -43.52 17.55 8.21
N ARG A 497 -43.08 18.80 8.41
CA ARG A 497 -42.75 19.75 7.34
C ARG A 497 -41.26 19.95 7.06
N THR A 498 -40.35 19.36 7.84
CA THR A 498 -38.91 19.59 7.66
C THR A 498 -38.21 18.32 7.13
N ARG A 499 -37.73 18.32 5.87
CA ARG A 499 -36.91 17.23 5.33
C ARG A 499 -35.53 17.24 6.02
N HIS A 500 -35.34 16.39 7.01
CA HIS A 500 -34.06 16.26 7.70
C HIS A 500 -33.14 15.33 6.92
N PHE A 501 -32.06 15.86 6.32
CA PHE A 501 -31.01 15.01 5.76
C PHE A 501 -30.06 14.54 6.87
N ARG A 502 -30.40 13.42 7.51
CA ARG A 502 -29.46 12.73 8.40
C ARG A 502 -28.45 11.96 7.55
N ILE A 503 -27.25 12.50 7.37
CA ILE A 503 -26.14 11.73 6.82
C ILE A 503 -25.68 10.76 7.90
N LYS A 504 -26.30 9.58 7.99
CA LYS A 504 -25.66 8.46 8.68
C LYS A 504 -24.36 8.18 7.92
N HIS A 505 -23.21 8.31 8.60
CA HIS A 505 -22.00 7.61 8.18
C HIS A 505 -22.27 6.11 8.29
N GLU A 506 -23.01 5.54 7.33
CA GLU A 506 -23.11 4.10 7.16
C GLU A 506 -21.78 3.58 6.61
N TYR A 507 -20.83 3.42 7.52
CA TYR A 507 -19.80 2.39 7.39
C TYR A 507 -20.46 1.04 7.65
N LYS A 508 -21.24 0.58 6.67
CA LYS A 508 -21.58 -0.82 6.49
C LYS A 508 -21.25 -1.15 5.04
N GLU A 509 -20.04 -1.66 4.82
CA GLU A 509 -19.94 -2.73 3.83
C GLU A 509 -20.89 -3.83 4.33
N ARG A 510 -22.00 -4.04 3.60
CA ARG A 510 -22.83 -5.22 3.85
C ARG A 510 -21.95 -6.43 3.53
N PRO A 511 -21.77 -7.37 4.46
CA PRO A 511 -21.17 -8.64 4.13
C PRO A 511 -22.16 -9.44 3.30
N ALA A 512 -21.74 -9.88 2.13
CA ALA A 512 -22.25 -11.08 1.48
C ALA A 512 -21.07 -11.73 0.75
#